data_AF-A0A061QDV9-F1
#
_entry.id   AF-A0A061QDV9-F1
#
_cell.length_a   1.000
_cell.length_b   1.000
_cell.length_c   1.000
_cell.angle_alpha   90.00
_cell.angle_beta   90.00
_cell.angle_gamma   90.00
#
_symmetry.space_group_name_H-M   'P 1'
#
loop_
_entity.id
_entity.type
_entity.pdbx_description
1 polymer ?
#
loop_
_entity_poly.entity_id
_entity_poly.type
_entity_poly.pdbx_seq_one_letter_code
_entity_poly.pdbx_strand_id
1 'polypeptide(L)'
;MIPGKPPQEQIDDDDSPLNITVDTVSHIIERVQEAYGDLPHDHEGDGDVDVTERRGAEADFNALAEFIDDLNEDERIDLVTLMWVGRGTFSVDELPQIRAEARREATHTTAEYLLSTPLLAIYLADGLEAFGLAVESD
;
A
#
# COMPACT_ATOMS: atom_id res chain seq x y z
N MET A 1 20.99 -7.45 -15.04
CA MET A 1 21.32 -8.21 -13.81
C MET A 1 20.83 -7.36 -12.67
N ILE A 2 19.61 -7.62 -12.21
CA ILE A 2 19.03 -6.92 -11.07
C ILE A 2 19.60 -7.62 -9.84
N PRO A 3 20.21 -6.92 -8.87
CA PRO A 3 20.68 -7.58 -7.66
C PRO A 3 19.48 -8.20 -6.96
N GLY A 4 19.50 -9.52 -6.83
CA GLY A 4 18.48 -10.26 -6.09
C GLY A 4 18.39 -9.69 -4.67
N LYS A 5 17.16 -9.31 -4.31
CA LYS A 5 16.75 -8.95 -2.95
C LYS A 5 17.44 -9.91 -1.97
N PRO A 6 18.22 -9.42 -0.99
CA PRO A 6 18.90 -10.30 -0.05
C PRO A 6 17.85 -11.20 0.62
N PRO A 7 18.15 -12.47 0.91
CA PRO A 7 17.24 -13.32 1.65
C PRO A 7 17.03 -12.63 3.00
N GLN A 8 15.82 -12.11 3.20
CA GLN A 8 15.41 -11.50 4.46
C GLN A 8 15.34 -12.67 5.46
N GLU A 9 16.42 -12.89 6.21
CA GLU A 9 16.46 -13.87 7.28
C GLU A 9 15.80 -13.27 8.52
N GLN A 10 14.77 -13.98 8.99
CA GLN A 10 14.18 -13.97 10.34
C GLN A 10 13.49 -12.70 10.82
N ILE A 11 12.17 -12.81 11.04
CA ILE A 11 11.66 -13.10 12.39
C ILE A 11 10.45 -14.05 12.23
N ASP A 12 10.53 -15.25 12.80
CA ASP A 12 9.34 -16.07 13.07
C ASP A 12 8.52 -15.38 14.19
N ASP A 13 7.82 -14.30 13.85
CA ASP A 13 6.69 -13.82 14.64
C ASP A 13 5.52 -14.77 14.38
N ASP A 14 5.56 -15.95 15.00
CA ASP A 14 4.51 -17.00 14.97
C ASP A 14 3.15 -16.51 15.53
N ASP A 15 3.07 -15.25 15.99
CA ASP A 15 1.87 -14.53 16.45
C ASP A 15 1.59 -13.22 15.69
N SER A 16 2.24 -12.97 14.54
CA SER A 16 1.84 -11.82 13.71
C SER A 16 0.57 -12.15 12.92
N PRO A 17 -0.52 -11.38 13.08
CA PRO A 17 -1.76 -11.63 12.35
C PRO A 17 -1.63 -11.40 10.84
N LEU A 18 -0.53 -10.79 10.37
CA LEU A 18 -0.26 -10.40 8.99
C LEU A 18 1.04 -11.03 8.47
N ASN A 19 1.07 -11.38 7.19
CA ASN A 19 2.21 -11.87 6.43
C ASN A 19 3.10 -10.73 5.91
N ILE A 20 2.55 -9.53 5.79
CA ILE A 20 3.29 -8.33 5.39
C ILE A 20 3.86 -7.61 6.60
N THR A 21 5.10 -7.14 6.50
CA THR A 21 5.78 -6.42 7.58
C THR A 21 5.36 -4.95 7.65
N VAL A 22 5.38 -4.38 8.86
CA VAL A 22 5.11 -2.94 9.09
C VAL A 22 6.04 -2.05 8.28
N ASP A 23 7.31 -2.44 8.15
CA ASP A 23 8.31 -1.74 7.33
C ASP A 23 7.88 -1.66 5.86
N THR A 24 7.43 -2.78 5.28
CA THR A 24 6.95 -2.83 3.90
C THR A 24 5.73 -1.93 3.71
N VAL A 25 4.77 -1.99 4.64
CA VAL A 25 3.56 -1.13 4.58
C VAL A 25 3.94 0.35 4.71
N SER A 26 4.86 0.68 5.62
CA SER A 26 5.34 2.05 5.83
C SER A 26 6.04 2.60 4.59
N HIS A 27 6.87 1.78 3.94
CA HIS A 27 7.50 2.12 2.67
C HIS A 27 6.47 2.40 1.57
N ILE A 28 5.41 1.60 1.48
CA ILE A 28 4.30 1.83 0.55
C ILE A 28 3.59 3.13 0.88
N ILE A 29 3.27 3.41 2.14
CA ILE A 29 2.62 4.66 2.57
C ILE A 29 3.42 5.89 2.14
N GLU A 30 4.73 5.90 2.38
CA GLU A 30 5.62 6.99 1.97
C GLU A 30 5.58 7.19 0.46
N ARG A 31 5.70 6.11 -0.32
CA ARG A 31 5.69 6.17 -1.79
C ARG A 31 4.34 6.59 -2.37
N VAL A 32 3.23 6.19 -1.75
CA VAL A 32 1.91 6.67 -2.14
C VAL A 32 1.84 8.19 -1.91
N GLN A 33 2.25 8.67 -0.75
CA GLN A 33 2.22 10.11 -0.45
C GLN A 33 3.12 10.92 -1.39
N GLU A 34 4.30 10.39 -1.73
CA GLU A 34 5.21 10.99 -2.70
C GLU A 34 4.56 11.06 -4.10
N ALA A 35 4.05 9.94 -4.61
CA ALA A 35 3.41 9.88 -5.92
C ALA A 35 2.19 10.80 -6.05
N TYR A 36 1.38 10.90 -4.98
CA TYR A 36 0.23 11.81 -4.93
C TYR A 36 0.60 13.27 -4.66
N GLY A 37 1.73 13.53 -3.99
CA GLY A 37 2.25 14.87 -3.72
C GLY A 37 2.91 15.51 -4.95
N ASP A 38 3.44 14.70 -5.88
CA ASP A 38 3.98 15.15 -7.17
C ASP A 38 2.87 15.44 -8.20
N LEU A 39 1.62 14.99 -7.94
CA LEU A 39 0.51 15.34 -8.81
C LEU A 39 0.26 16.85 -8.77
N PRO A 40 0.07 17.50 -9.93
CA PRO A 40 -0.27 18.90 -9.96
C PRO A 40 -1.61 19.09 -9.24
N HIS A 41 -1.59 19.74 -8.07
CA HIS A 41 -2.81 20.23 -7.46
C HIS A 41 -3.34 21.32 -8.38
N ASP A 42 -4.56 21.13 -8.92
CA ASP A 42 -5.31 22.17 -9.64
C ASP A 42 -5.57 23.36 -8.67
N HIS A 43 -4.53 24.15 -8.42
CA HIS A 43 -4.68 25.52 -7.97
C HIS A 43 -5.23 26.27 -9.18
N GLU A 44 -6.50 26.67 -9.09
CA GLU A 44 -7.19 27.53 -10.05
C GLU A 44 -6.28 28.70 -10.46
N GLY A 45 -5.58 28.52 -11.56
CA GLY A 45 -4.47 29.35 -11.96
C GLY A 45 -3.99 28.85 -13.30
N ASP A 46 -4.40 29.57 -14.34
CA ASP A 46 -3.92 29.46 -15.72
C ASP A 46 -2.39 29.25 -15.73
N GLY A 47 -1.97 28.00 -15.89
CA GLY A 47 -0.60 27.58 -15.70
C GLY A 47 -0.38 26.27 -16.43
N ASP A 48 0.52 26.32 -17.40
CA ASP A 48 1.06 25.16 -18.12
C ASP A 48 1.53 24.13 -17.08
N VAL A 49 0.74 23.07 -16.84
CA VAL A 49 1.19 21.92 -16.03
C VAL A 49 2.41 21.36 -16.74
N ASP A 50 3.57 21.46 -16.11
CA ASP A 50 4.82 21.05 -16.74
C ASP A 50 4.73 19.56 -17.05
N VAL A 51 4.94 19.20 -18.31
CA VAL A 51 4.83 17.82 -18.80
C VAL A 51 5.81 16.89 -18.06
N THR A 52 6.87 17.44 -17.47
CA THR A 52 7.86 16.70 -16.67
C THR A 52 7.28 16.28 -15.32
N GLU A 53 6.51 17.14 -14.65
CA GLU A 53 5.86 16.83 -13.35
C GLU A 53 4.83 15.71 -13.52
N ARG A 54 3.95 15.78 -14.53
CA ARG A 54 3.01 14.67 -14.81
C ARG A 54 3.72 13.34 -15.07
N ARG A 55 4.84 13.36 -15.80
CA ARG A 55 5.64 12.16 -16.08
C ARG A 55 6.37 11.62 -14.86
N GLY A 56 6.70 12.48 -13.88
CA GLY A 56 7.27 12.10 -12.59
C GLY A 56 6.29 11.22 -11.83
N ALA A 57 5.13 11.79 -11.48
CA ALA A 57 4.04 11.07 -10.84
C ALA A 57 3.66 9.75 -11.56
N GLU A 58 3.53 9.74 -12.89
CA GLU A 58 3.26 8.50 -13.65
C GLU A 58 4.35 7.43 -13.45
N ALA A 59 5.62 7.82 -13.38
CA ALA A 59 6.74 6.90 -13.13
C ALA A 59 6.72 6.36 -11.70
N ASP A 60 6.40 7.21 -10.72
CA ASP A 60 6.29 6.80 -9.31
C ASP A 60 5.12 5.83 -9.09
N PHE A 61 3.96 6.09 -9.69
CA PHE A 61 2.83 5.15 -9.68
C PHE A 61 3.18 3.82 -10.32
N ASN A 62 3.90 3.82 -11.45
CA ASN A 62 4.32 2.59 -12.11
C ASN A 62 5.33 1.80 -11.26
N ALA A 63 6.33 2.47 -10.70
CA ALA A 63 7.32 1.82 -9.83
C ALA A 63 6.68 1.22 -8.57
N LEU A 64 5.70 1.93 -7.99
CA LEU A 64 4.94 1.44 -6.85
C LEU A 64 4.03 0.26 -7.24
N ALA A 65 3.42 0.30 -8.42
CA ALA A 65 2.61 -0.81 -8.93
C ALA A 65 3.46 -2.08 -9.11
N GLU A 66 4.65 -1.95 -9.70
CA GLU A 66 5.61 -3.04 -9.85
C GLU A 66 6.07 -3.58 -8.48
N PHE A 67 6.31 -2.69 -7.51
CA PHE A 67 6.67 -3.12 -6.15
C PHE A 67 5.56 -3.94 -5.48
N ILE A 68 4.30 -3.50 -5.60
CA ILE A 68 3.15 -4.25 -5.06
C ILE A 68 2.96 -5.57 -5.81
N ASP A 69 3.22 -5.62 -7.11
CA ASP A 69 3.09 -6.86 -7.89
C ASP A 69 4.18 -7.90 -7.60
N ASP A 70 5.38 -7.46 -7.18
CA ASP A 70 6.48 -8.32 -6.71
C ASP A 70 6.18 -9.00 -5.36
N LEU A 71 5.20 -8.48 -4.59
CA LEU A 71 4.76 -9.11 -3.35
C LEU A 71 4.01 -10.42 -3.61
N ASN A 72 4.13 -11.36 -2.68
CA ASN A 72 3.40 -12.61 -2.77
C ASN A 72 1.88 -12.40 -2.62
N GLU A 73 1.09 -13.39 -3.02
CA GLU A 73 -0.37 -13.31 -2.92
C GLU A 73 -0.83 -12.96 -1.51
N ASP A 74 -0.34 -13.66 -0.48
CA ASP A 74 -0.75 -13.40 0.91
C ASP A 74 -0.38 -11.99 1.40
N GLU A 75 0.77 -11.45 1.00
CA GLU A 75 1.18 -10.08 1.33
C GLU A 75 0.25 -9.04 0.67
N ARG A 76 -0.11 -9.27 -0.60
CA ARG A 76 -1.07 -8.41 -1.32
C ARG A 76 -2.47 -8.48 -0.69
N ILE A 77 -2.89 -9.67 -0.25
CA ILE A 77 -4.16 -9.85 0.47
C ILE A 77 -4.14 -9.11 1.81
N ASP A 78 -3.02 -9.11 2.52
CA ASP A 78 -2.89 -8.38 3.78
C ASP A 78 -2.85 -6.86 3.57
N LEU A 79 -2.30 -6.36 2.45
CA LEU A 79 -2.44 -4.94 2.09
C LEU A 79 -3.89 -4.52 1.85
N VAL A 80 -4.65 -5.33 1.10
CA VAL A 80 -6.09 -5.07 0.89
C VAL A 80 -6.85 -5.14 2.21
N THR A 81 -6.49 -6.10 3.06
CA THR A 81 -7.06 -6.26 4.41
C THR A 81 -6.82 -5.01 5.25
N LEU A 82 -5.57 -4.52 5.32
CA LEU A 82 -5.20 -3.29 6.03
C LEU A 82 -5.97 -2.09 5.50
N MET A 83 -6.03 -1.93 4.17
CA MET A 83 -6.77 -0.84 3.54
C MET A 83 -8.26 -0.87 3.92
N TRP A 84 -8.90 -2.04 3.90
CA TRP A 84 -10.31 -2.15 4.25
C TRP A 84 -10.59 -1.93 5.73
N VAL A 85 -9.67 -2.36 6.61
CA VAL A 85 -9.79 -2.12 8.05
C VAL A 85 -9.64 -0.63 8.35
N GLY A 86 -8.58 0.03 7.85
CA GLY A 86 -8.40 1.48 8.09
C GLY A 86 -9.40 2.37 7.36
N ARG A 87 -10.07 1.85 6.32
CA ARG A 87 -11.25 2.50 5.72
C ARG A 87 -12.52 2.36 6.57
N GLY A 88 -12.52 1.43 7.53
CA GLY A 88 -13.70 1.09 8.34
C GLY A 88 -14.72 0.19 7.63
N THR A 89 -14.32 -0.49 6.54
CA THR A 89 -15.19 -1.46 5.84
C THR A 89 -15.38 -2.73 6.69
N PHE A 90 -14.34 -3.17 7.37
CA PHE A 90 -14.32 -4.34 8.25
C PHE A 90 -13.53 -4.06 9.52
N SER A 91 -13.69 -4.92 10.54
CA SER A 91 -12.91 -4.86 11.78
C SER A 91 -11.80 -5.92 11.83
N VAL A 92 -10.75 -5.68 12.62
CA VAL A 92 -9.66 -6.66 12.84
C VAL A 92 -10.12 -8.01 13.38
N ASP A 93 -11.28 -8.07 14.06
CA ASP A 93 -11.88 -9.32 14.54
C ASP A 93 -12.40 -10.21 13.39
N GLU A 94 -12.64 -9.64 12.21
CA GLU A 94 -13.20 -10.31 11.03
C GLU A 94 -12.14 -10.77 10.03
N LEU A 95 -10.87 -10.79 10.43
CA LEU A 95 -9.71 -11.20 9.62
C LEU A 95 -9.93 -12.39 8.67
N PRO A 96 -10.43 -13.56 9.12
CA PRO A 96 -10.60 -14.70 8.22
C PRO A 96 -11.62 -14.44 7.11
N GLN A 97 -12.66 -13.64 7.39
CA GLN A 97 -13.67 -13.25 6.40
C GLN A 97 -13.10 -12.21 5.44
N ILE A 98 -12.38 -11.22 5.96
CA ILE A 98 -11.73 -10.18 5.16
C ILE A 98 -10.78 -10.82 4.15
N ARG A 99 -9.91 -11.72 4.59
CA ARG A 99 -8.95 -12.42 3.71
C ARG A 99 -9.64 -13.26 2.65
N ALA A 100 -10.74 -13.93 3.00
CA ALA A 100 -11.52 -14.70 2.03
C ALA A 100 -12.14 -13.79 0.96
N GLU A 101 -12.66 -12.62 1.35
CA GLU A 101 -13.23 -11.66 0.42
C GLU A 101 -12.16 -10.96 -0.43
N ALA A 102 -11.03 -10.57 0.17
CA ALA A 102 -9.90 -10.00 -0.53
C ALA A 102 -9.36 -10.97 -1.60
N ARG A 103 -9.25 -12.27 -1.29
CA ARG A 103 -8.85 -13.30 -2.27
C ARG A 103 -9.86 -13.45 -3.40
N ARG A 104 -11.16 -13.24 -3.14
CA ARG A 104 -12.20 -13.26 -4.18
C ARG A 104 -12.17 -12.00 -5.05
N GLU A 105 -11.86 -10.85 -4.47
CA GLU A 105 -11.74 -9.56 -5.17
C GLU A 105 -10.41 -9.42 -5.92
N ALA A 106 -9.37 -10.16 -5.55
CA ALA A 106 -8.04 -10.22 -6.19
C ALA A 106 -8.06 -10.89 -7.59
N THR A 107 -9.06 -10.57 -8.40
CA THR A 107 -9.23 -10.97 -9.80
C THR A 107 -8.63 -9.96 -10.78
N HIS A 108 -8.37 -8.74 -10.30
CA HIS A 108 -7.66 -7.69 -11.02
C HIS A 108 -6.25 -7.50 -10.40
N THR A 109 -5.38 -6.80 -11.10
CA THR A 109 -4.09 -6.31 -10.59
C THR A 109 -4.30 -5.56 -9.27
N THR A 110 -3.95 -6.21 -8.15
CA THR A 110 -4.15 -5.63 -6.80
C THR A 110 -3.48 -4.26 -6.67
N ALA A 111 -2.34 -4.08 -7.33
CA ALA A 111 -1.65 -2.81 -7.46
C ALA A 111 -2.56 -1.71 -8.02
N GLU A 112 -3.21 -1.91 -9.17
CA GLU A 112 -4.08 -0.90 -9.78
C GLU A 112 -5.28 -0.57 -8.89
N TYR A 113 -5.85 -1.57 -8.22
CA TYR A 113 -6.96 -1.36 -7.27
C TYR A 113 -6.55 -0.50 -6.07
N LEU A 114 -5.43 -0.82 -5.44
CA LEU A 114 -4.90 -0.06 -4.31
C LEU A 114 -4.52 1.36 -4.76
N LEU A 115 -3.78 1.50 -5.86
CA LEU A 115 -3.30 2.79 -6.35
C LEU A 115 -4.39 3.68 -6.92
N SER A 116 -5.54 3.12 -7.31
CA SER A 116 -6.74 3.91 -7.64
C SER A 116 -7.40 4.56 -6.40
N THR A 117 -6.92 4.24 -5.20
CA THR A 117 -7.44 4.79 -3.94
C THR A 117 -6.57 5.96 -3.48
N PRO A 118 -7.01 7.23 -3.64
CA PRO A 118 -6.19 8.40 -3.31
C PRO A 118 -5.86 8.51 -1.81
N LEU A 119 -6.71 7.96 -0.95
CA LEU A 119 -6.50 7.94 0.50
C LEU A 119 -5.83 6.64 0.97
N LEU A 120 -5.22 5.85 0.07
CA LEU A 120 -4.60 4.57 0.39
C LEU A 120 -3.60 4.69 1.54
N ALA A 121 -2.71 5.68 1.49
CA ALA A 121 -1.71 5.92 2.54
C ALA A 121 -2.35 6.08 3.94
N ILE A 122 -3.46 6.82 4.01
CA ILE A 122 -4.18 7.05 5.26
C ILE A 122 -4.84 5.76 5.73
N TYR A 123 -5.50 5.03 4.84
CA TYR A 123 -6.15 3.76 5.20
C TYR A 123 -5.15 2.68 5.63
N LEU A 124 -3.96 2.62 5.03
CA LEU A 124 -2.92 1.69 5.47
C LEU A 124 -2.38 2.06 6.86
N ALA A 125 -2.16 3.35 7.13
CA ALA A 125 -1.72 3.81 8.44
C ALA A 125 -2.76 3.53 9.54
N ASP A 126 -4.03 3.86 9.28
CA ASP A 126 -5.14 3.59 10.20
C ASP A 126 -5.36 2.08 10.40
N GLY A 127 -5.19 1.30 9.33
CA GLY A 127 -5.18 -0.16 9.38
C GLY A 127 -4.07 -0.68 10.30
N LEU A 128 -2.83 -0.22 10.16
CA LEU A 128 -1.73 -0.62 11.05
C LEU A 128 -2.04 -0.28 12.52
N GLU A 129 -2.59 0.91 12.78
CA GLU A 129 -3.00 1.32 14.13
C GLU A 129 -4.09 0.40 14.70
N ALA A 130 -5.10 0.05 13.89
CA ALA A 130 -6.18 -0.85 14.28
C ALA A 130 -5.67 -2.26 14.65
N PHE A 131 -4.59 -2.72 14.02
CA PHE A 131 -3.90 -3.97 14.35
C PHE A 131 -2.94 -3.85 15.55
N GLY A 132 -2.79 -2.64 16.11
CA GLY A 132 -1.83 -2.38 17.19
C GLY A 132 -0.37 -2.34 16.72
N LEU A 133 -0.15 -2.25 15.40
CA LEU A 133 1.16 -2.24 14.74
C LEU A 133 1.59 -0.80 14.42
N ALA A 134 1.33 0.13 15.35
CA ALA A 134 1.65 1.54 15.14
C ALA A 134 3.14 1.72 14.85
N VAL A 135 3.45 2.52 13.83
CA VAL A 135 4.79 3.05 13.63
C VAL A 135 5.09 3.93 14.84
N GLU A 136 5.92 3.45 15.77
CA GLU A 136 6.47 4.27 16.84
C GLU A 136 7.22 5.43 16.16
N SER A 137 6.55 6.57 16.03
CA SER A 137 7.14 7.79 15.53
C SER A 137 7.94 8.40 16.70
N ASP A 138 9.22 8.06 16.78
CA ASP A 138 10.20 8.76 17.66
C ASP A 138 10.50 10.16 17.11
#